data_AF-A0A5N4CS08-F1
#
_entry.id   AF-A0A5N4CS08-F1
#
_cell.length_a   1.000
_cell.length_b   1.000
_cell.length_c   1.000
_cell.angle_alpha   90.00
_cell.angle_beta   90.00
_cell.angle_gamma   90.00
#
_symmetry.space_group_name_H-M   'P 1'
#
loop_
_entity.id
_entity.type
_entity.pdbx_description
1 polymer ?
#
loop_
_entity_poly.entity_id
_entity_poly.type
_entity_poly.pdbx_seq_one_letter_code
_entity_poly.pdbx_strand_id
1 'polypeptide(L)'
;MLLLNRSCFQGGRMRVTISRNPWTAAGIVMVIFMVLRTSMAHGRGAPKNFVYQFKSMCYFTNGTEHVKLVVRQIYNKEEILHFDSDLDEFVAVSELGR
;
A
#
# COMPACT_ATOMS: atom_id res chain seq x y z
N MET A 1 -9.58 15.14 -4.56
CA MET A 1 -9.96 16.04 -5.68
C MET A 1 -9.62 15.31 -6.98
N LEU A 2 -10.28 14.18 -7.29
CA LEU A 2 -11.51 14.08 -8.09
C LEU A 2 -11.47 14.95 -9.36
N LEU A 3 -11.01 14.37 -10.46
CA LEU A 3 -11.53 14.67 -11.79
C LEU A 3 -12.00 13.35 -12.40
N LEU A 4 -13.25 13.04 -12.05
CA LEU A 4 -14.11 12.09 -12.72
C LEU A 4 -14.32 12.56 -14.18
N ASN A 5 -14.54 11.59 -15.07
CA ASN A 5 -15.40 11.70 -16.24
C ASN A 5 -14.79 12.18 -17.58
N ARG A 6 -14.34 11.22 -18.41
CA ARG A 6 -14.62 11.21 -19.86
C ARG A 6 -14.77 9.78 -20.37
N SER A 7 -15.94 9.20 -20.13
CA SER A 7 -16.48 8.15 -20.98
C SER A 7 -16.80 8.76 -22.34
N CYS A 8 -16.23 8.21 -23.42
CA CYS A 8 -16.73 8.44 -24.78
C CYS A 8 -17.22 7.10 -25.31
N PHE A 9 -18.52 6.88 -25.20
CA PHE A 9 -19.18 5.70 -25.75
C PHE A 9 -19.57 6.03 -27.19
N GLN A 10 -18.70 5.72 -28.14
CA GLN A 10 -18.95 5.93 -29.56
C GLN A 10 -19.52 4.66 -30.19
N GLY A 11 -20.83 4.69 -30.39
CA GLY A 11 -21.60 3.59 -30.95
C GLY A 11 -21.27 3.32 -32.41
N GLY A 12 -20.77 2.11 -32.67
CA GLY A 12 -20.83 1.45 -33.97
C GLY A 12 -21.66 0.18 -33.83
N ARG A 13 -22.86 0.13 -34.41
CA ARG A 13 -23.64 -1.12 -34.52
C ARG A 13 -23.00 -1.99 -35.60
N MET A 14 -22.04 -2.83 -35.24
CA MET A 14 -21.79 -4.07 -35.99
C MET A 14 -22.78 -5.12 -35.49
N ARG A 15 -23.75 -5.48 -36.33
CA ARG A 15 -24.66 -6.58 -36.05
C ARG A 15 -23.89 -7.88 -36.27
N VAL A 16 -23.16 -8.32 -35.26
CA VAL A 16 -22.58 -9.67 -35.23
C VAL A 16 -23.71 -10.64 -34.91
N THR A 17 -24.16 -11.40 -35.91
CA THR A 17 -25.00 -12.58 -35.68
C THR A 17 -24.14 -13.67 -35.07
N ILE A 18 -23.98 -13.61 -33.74
CA ILE A 18 -23.40 -14.70 -32.96
C ILE A 18 -24.49 -15.79 -32.91
N SER A 19 -24.24 -16.90 -33.61
CA SER A 19 -25.01 -18.13 -33.44
C SER A 19 -25.17 -18.41 -31.95
N ARG A 20 -26.41 -18.36 -31.44
CA ARG A 20 -26.75 -18.67 -30.04
C ARG A 20 -26.60 -20.17 -29.82
N ASN A 21 -25.37 -20.66 -29.79
CA ASN A 21 -25.07 -21.98 -29.27
C ASN A 21 -24.66 -21.81 -27.80
N PRO A 22 -25.49 -22.22 -26.82
CA PRO A 22 -25.19 -22.00 -25.39
C PRO A 22 -23.85 -22.64 -24.96
N TRP A 23 -23.42 -23.68 -25.67
CA TRP A 23 -22.15 -24.37 -25.44
C TRP A 23 -20.91 -23.52 -25.73
N THR A 24 -20.94 -22.61 -26.71
CA THR A 24 -19.78 -21.76 -27.04
C THR A 24 -19.56 -20.70 -25.97
N ALA A 25 -20.64 -20.15 -25.41
CA ALA A 25 -20.57 -19.21 -24.28
C ALA A 25 -19.99 -19.88 -23.03
N ALA A 26 -20.42 -21.10 -22.72
CA ALA A 26 -19.89 -21.87 -21.59
C ALA A 26 -18.39 -22.15 -21.73
N GLY A 27 -17.94 -22.54 -22.93
CA GLY A 27 -16.53 -22.78 -23.22
C GLY A 27 -15.67 -21.52 -23.03
N ILE A 28 -16.12 -20.37 -23.55
CA ILE A 28 -15.42 -19.09 -23.40
C ILE A 28 -15.32 -18.70 -21.92
N VAL A 29 -16.42 -18.79 -21.17
CA VAL A 29 -16.44 -18.47 -19.73
C VAL A 29 -15.47 -19.36 -18.96
N MET A 30 -15.44 -20.67 -19.23
CA MET A 30 -14.51 -21.60 -18.57
C MET A 30 -13.04 -21.28 -18.86
N VAL A 31 -12.69 -20.97 -20.11
CA VAL A 31 -11.32 -20.58 -20.48
C VAL A 31 -10.91 -19.28 -19.80
N ILE A 32 -11.79 -18.28 -19.79
CA ILE A 32 -11.55 -17.01 -19.07
C ILE A 32 -11.34 -17.28 -17.58
N PHE A 33 -12.18 -18.13 -16.97
CA PHE A 33 -12.07 -18.48 -15.56
C PHE A 33 -10.75 -19.20 -15.24
N MET A 34 -10.31 -20.12 -16.11
CA MET A 34 -9.02 -20.80 -15.97
C MET A 34 -7.84 -19.84 -16.10
N VAL A 35 -7.85 -18.95 -17.10
CA VAL A 35 -6.78 -17.95 -17.31
C VAL A 35 -6.71 -16.93 -16.17
N LEU A 36 -7.87 -16.49 -15.65
CA LEU A 36 -7.92 -15.60 -14.49
C LEU A 36 -7.37 -16.28 -13.23
N ARG A 37 -7.64 -17.59 -13.04
CA ARG A 37 -7.11 -18.36 -11.92
C ARG A 37 -5.58 -18.53 -11.99
N THR A 38 -5.01 -18.78 -13.18
CA THR A 38 -3.55 -18.91 -13.34
C THR A 38 -2.83 -17.57 -13.19
N SER A 39 -3.43 -16.47 -13.63
CA SER A 39 -2.84 -15.13 -13.49
C SER A 39 -2.70 -14.66 -12.04
N MET A 40 -3.57 -15.11 -11.13
CA MET A 40 -3.45 -14.79 -9.70
C MET A 40 -2.33 -15.60 -8.99
N ALA A 41 -1.78 -16.63 -9.63
CA ALA A 41 -0.66 -17.42 -9.11
C ALA A 41 0.72 -16.90 -9.55
N HIS A 42 0.79 -15.93 -10.46
CA HIS A 42 2.06 -15.25 -10.76
C HIS A 42 2.32 -14.17 -9.71
N GLY A 43 2.66 -14.63 -8.51
CA GLY A 43 3.17 -13.78 -7.45
C GLY A 43 4.42 -13.07 -7.94
N ARG A 44 4.26 -11.84 -8.44
CA ARG A 44 5.38 -10.89 -8.49
C ARG A 44 5.89 -10.81 -7.06
N GLY A 45 7.11 -11.30 -6.83
CA GLY A 45 7.78 -11.14 -5.54
C GLY A 45 7.65 -9.68 -5.12
N ALA A 46 7.22 -9.44 -3.88
CA ALA A 46 7.06 -8.09 -3.38
C ALA A 46 8.38 -7.33 -3.61
N PRO A 47 8.35 -6.12 -4.19
CA PRO A 47 9.56 -5.33 -4.35
C PRO A 47 10.20 -5.12 -2.98
N LYS A 48 11.51 -5.36 -2.89
CA LYS A 48 12.28 -5.04 -1.69
C LYS A 48 12.27 -3.53 -1.52
N ASN A 49 11.40 -3.03 -0.65
CA ASN A 49 11.27 -1.62 -0.35
C ASN A 49 12.01 -1.33 0.96
N PHE A 50 12.94 -0.38 0.91
CA PHE A 50 13.62 0.14 2.08
C PHE A 50 13.01 1.49 2.41
N VAL A 51 12.43 1.60 3.60
CA VAL A 51 11.75 2.81 4.06
C VAL A 51 12.40 3.25 5.37
N TYR A 52 13.07 4.38 5.35
CA TYR A 52 13.59 5.05 6.53
C TYR A 52 12.67 6.23 6.89
N GLN A 53 12.20 6.27 8.13
CA GLN A 53 11.34 7.33 8.66
C GLN A 53 11.97 7.94 9.90
N PHE A 54 12.03 9.26 9.92
CA PHE A 54 12.42 10.05 11.09
C PHE A 54 11.18 10.79 11.59
N LYS A 55 10.86 10.62 12.88
CA LYS A 55 9.72 11.29 13.52
C LYS A 55 10.18 12.05 14.75
N SER A 56 10.09 13.37 14.71
CA SER A 56 10.28 14.25 15.87
C SER A 56 8.91 14.66 16.41
N MET A 57 8.49 14.06 17.51
CA MET A 57 7.24 14.35 18.20
C MET A 57 7.50 15.32 19.36
N CYS A 58 6.62 16.28 19.54
CA CYS A 58 6.63 17.18 20.71
C CYS A 58 5.32 17.00 21.47
N TYR A 59 5.42 16.62 22.74
CA TYR A 59 4.28 16.48 23.64
C TYR A 59 4.26 17.66 24.60
N PHE A 60 3.16 18.39 24.59
CA PHE A 60 2.95 19.55 25.45
C PHE A 60 1.98 19.17 26.57
N THR A 61 2.41 19.27 27.82
CA THR A 61 1.55 19.06 28.99
C THR A 61 1.33 20.41 29.66
N ASN A 62 0.07 20.79 29.82
CA ASN A 62 -0.33 22.07 30.42
C ASN A 62 0.27 23.32 29.71
N GLY A 63 0.04 23.45 28.41
CA GLY A 63 0.50 24.61 27.64
C GLY A 63 1.96 24.49 27.20
N THR A 64 2.86 25.29 27.77
CA THR A 64 4.32 25.27 27.46
C THR A 64 5.20 24.94 28.68
N GLU A 65 4.57 24.63 29.82
CA GLU A 65 5.26 24.41 31.08
C GLU A 65 6.08 23.10 31.07
N HIS A 66 5.56 22.06 30.42
CA HIS A 66 6.26 20.81 30.18
C HIS A 66 6.22 20.42 28.71
N VAL A 67 7.38 20.45 28.06
CA VAL A 67 7.55 20.04 26.66
C VAL A 67 8.47 18.83 26.62
N LYS A 68 7.95 17.71 26.14
CA LYS A 68 8.70 16.48 25.94
C LYS A 68 8.97 16.28 24.45
N LEU A 69 10.24 16.28 24.08
CA LEU A 69 10.70 15.97 22.72
C LEU A 69 11.01 14.48 22.63
N VAL A 70 10.38 13.81 21.67
CA VAL A 70 10.59 12.39 21.39
C VAL A 70 11.00 12.23 19.93
N VAL A 71 12.22 11.76 19.69
CA VAL A 71 12.71 11.49 18.33
C VAL A 71 12.78 10.00 18.10
N ARG A 72 12.12 9.51 17.04
CA ARG A 72 12.08 8.10 16.68
C ARG A 72 12.65 7.89 15.30
N GLN A 73 13.62 6.98 15.20
CA GLN A 73 14.13 6.49 13.92
C GLN A 73 13.52 5.13 13.64
N ILE A 74 12.85 5.00 12.50
CA ILE A 74 12.12 3.80 12.12
C ILE A 74 12.63 3.30 10.77
N TYR A 75 13.11 2.06 10.74
CA TYR A 75 13.56 1.37 9.55
C TYR A 75 12.60 0.23 9.20
N ASN A 76 12.02 0.26 7.99
CA ASN A 76 11.08 -0.77 7.52
C ASN A 76 9.92 -1.09 8.48
N LYS A 77 9.48 -0.09 9.28
CA LYS A 77 8.47 -0.13 10.36
C LYS A 77 8.97 -0.58 11.74
N GLU A 78 10.23 -0.95 11.87
CA GLU A 78 10.89 -1.26 13.14
C GLU A 78 11.56 0.00 13.70
N GLU A 79 11.29 0.35 14.95
CA GLU A 79 11.96 1.46 15.63
C GLU A 79 13.36 1.01 16.05
N ILE A 80 14.40 1.67 15.52
CA ILE A 80 15.79 1.30 15.77
C ILE A 80 16.40 2.14 16.90
N LEU A 81 15.97 3.40 17.02
CA LEU A 81 16.56 4.37 17.93
C LEU A 81 15.49 5.36 18.41
N HIS A 82 15.54 5.65 19.70
CA HIS A 82 14.57 6.48 20.40
C HIS A 82 15.30 7.51 21.26
N PHE A 83 15.03 8.79 21.05
CA PHE A 83 15.46 9.86 21.93
C PHE A 83 14.27 10.32 22.76
N ASP A 84 14.47 10.45 24.06
CA ASP A 84 13.49 11.02 24.97
C ASP A 84 14.15 12.18 25.73
N SER A 85 13.58 13.39 25.63
CA SER A 85 14.10 14.55 26.34
C SER A 85 14.04 14.43 27.86
N ASP A 86 13.18 13.56 28.40
CA ASP A 86 13.11 13.36 29.85
C ASP A 86 14.32 12.58 30.37
N LEU A 87 14.93 11.76 29.51
CA LEU A 87 16.13 10.98 29.81
C LEU A 87 17.40 11.67 29.25
N ASP A 88 17.23 12.59 28.30
CA ASP A 88 18.29 13.25 27.52
C ASP A 88 19.26 12.26 26.84
N GLU A 89 18.82 11.02 26.62
CA GLU A 89 19.63 9.94 26.08
C GLU A 89 18.98 9.30 24.86
N PHE A 90 19.84 8.82 23.96
CA PHE A 90 19.44 7.97 22.84
C PHE A 90 19.42 6.52 23.28
N VAL A 91 18.23 5.96 23.36
CA VAL A 91 17.98 4.56 23.66
C VAL A 91 17.87 3.79 22.35
N ALA A 92 18.81 2.87 22.11
CA ALA A 92 18.71 1.90 21.03
C ALA A 92 17.63 0.87 21.39
N VAL A 93 16.59 0.77 20.56
CA VAL A 93 15.47 -0.17 20.76
C VAL A 93 15.76 -1.52 20.11
N SER A 94 16.56 -1.50 19.03
CA SER A 94 16.97 -2.69 18.27
C SER A 94 18.49 -2.74 18.18
N GLU A 95 19.06 -3.93 17.95
CA GLU A 95 20.52 -4.10 17.78
C GLU A 95 21.08 -3.31 16.60
N LEU A 96 20.24 -2.97 15.60
CA LEU A 96 20.59 -2.11 14.48
C LEU A 96 20.95 -0.67 14.90
N GLY A 97 20.49 -0.22 16.07
CA GLY A 97 20.72 1.12 16.60
C GLY A 97 21.80 1.21 17.68
N ARG A 98 22.45 0.11 18.08
CA ARG A 98 23.52 0.06 19.09
C ARG A 98 24.89 0.22 18.46
#